data_AF-A0A7V8IZ90-F1
#
_entry.id   AF-A0A7V8IZ90-F1
#
_cell.length_a   1.000
_cell.length_b   1.000
_cell.length_c   1.000
_cell.angle_alpha   90.00
_cell.angle_beta   90.00
_cell.angle_gamma   90.00
#
_symmetry.space_group_name_H-M   'P 1'
#
loop_
_entity.id
_entity.type
_entity.pdbx_description
1 polymer ?
#
loop_
_entity_poly.entity_id
_entity_poly.type
_entity_poly.pdbx_seq_one_letter_code
_entity_poly.pdbx_strand_id
1 'polypeptide(L)'
;MSEIGDRPAGEPGTPEARRFCWRSALVRAALFAAGFVFLLFPHPGRAIREFRTLRDPNALISPGDPAVAKLSSEVDAAMPKGLDRAHQVGWIEKFVEKRISYVNDWDQWWNVDYWPSPSETLASGREDCDGIALVTASLLRHRGFRARIEASYEHVWVEVEGERILHPDVETNFDGEGWSLPGLKIILPWWRYSLSTFPLWRWGTVIAWGVIVLRWPNRKRAVVEFSALFVSLLLSSLAARSFPDPLFAIVLIVTLAIAACTLFRRIRATGAPVPVPESQPSGL
;
A
#
# COMPACT_ATOMS: atom_id res chain seq x y z
N MET A 1 53.35 -20.11 5.56
CA MET A 1 52.47 -19.48 6.56
C MET A 1 52.63 -17.98 6.42
N SER A 2 51.74 -17.34 5.65
CA SER A 2 51.75 -15.90 5.42
C SER A 2 50.79 -15.29 6.42
N GLU A 3 51.33 -14.40 7.25
CA GLU A 3 50.57 -13.56 8.17
C GLU A 3 49.58 -12.72 7.37
N ILE A 4 48.28 -12.99 7.57
CA ILE A 4 47.22 -12.07 7.18
C ILE A 4 47.30 -10.93 8.19
N GLY A 5 48.09 -9.92 7.86
CA GLY A 5 48.24 -8.72 8.67
C GLY A 5 46.89 -8.02 8.83
N ASP A 6 46.49 -7.84 10.08
CA ASP A 6 45.37 -6.99 10.50
C ASP A 6 45.57 -5.58 9.93
N ARG A 7 44.85 -5.25 8.85
CA ARG A 7 44.82 -3.87 8.37
C ARG A 7 44.15 -3.03 9.45
N PRO A 8 44.82 -1.99 9.97
CA PRO A 8 44.20 -1.10 10.96
C PRO A 8 42.93 -0.53 10.35
N ALA A 9 41.81 -0.67 11.08
CA ALA A 9 40.57 0.00 10.72
C ALA A 9 40.87 1.49 10.56
N GLY A 10 40.75 1.99 9.32
CA GLY A 10 41.18 3.34 8.96
C GLY A 10 40.61 4.39 9.91
N GLU A 11 41.43 5.41 10.21
CA GLU A 11 41.08 6.45 11.18
C GLU A 11 39.67 7.03 10.91
N PRO A 12 38.83 7.17 11.95
CA PRO A 12 37.51 7.76 11.82
C PRO A 12 37.63 9.19 11.30
N GLY A 13 37.08 9.45 10.11
CA GLY A 13 37.12 10.78 9.47
C GLY A 13 37.75 10.79 8.08
N THR A 14 38.49 9.75 7.72
CA THR A 14 39.10 9.61 6.38
C THR A 14 38.04 9.53 5.27
N PRO A 15 38.33 10.01 4.05
CA PRO A 15 37.44 9.86 2.89
C PRO A 15 37.05 8.40 2.61
N GLU A 16 37.93 7.44 2.94
CA GLU A 16 37.68 6.01 2.80
C GLU A 16 36.65 5.49 3.81
N ALA A 17 36.77 5.88 5.09
CA ALA A 17 35.78 5.57 6.12
C ALA A 17 34.40 6.17 5.78
N ARG A 18 34.37 7.39 5.21
CA ARG A 18 33.12 8.01 4.71
C ARG A 18 32.52 7.22 3.56
N ARG A 19 33.32 6.84 2.54
CA ARG A 19 32.84 6.04 1.39
C ARG A 19 32.30 4.67 1.81
N PHE A 20 32.94 4.01 2.79
CA PHE A 20 32.47 2.74 3.34
C PHE A 20 31.10 2.88 4.03
N CYS A 21 30.91 3.95 4.82
CA CYS A 21 29.64 4.25 5.48
C CYS A 21 28.48 4.46 4.48
N TRP A 22 28.69 5.27 3.43
CA TRP A 22 27.68 5.53 2.40
C TRP A 22 27.28 4.28 1.61
N ARG A 23 28.27 3.46 1.21
CA ARG A 23 27.98 2.18 0.52
C ARG A 23 27.15 1.25 1.40
N SER A 24 27.47 1.18 2.69
CA SER A 24 26.68 0.38 3.64
C SER A 24 25.25 0.92 3.82
N ALA A 25 25.06 2.24 3.79
CA ALA A 25 23.75 2.86 3.93
C ALA A 25 22.87 2.63 2.71
N LEU A 26 23.42 2.76 1.49
CA LEU A 26 22.70 2.48 0.25
C LEU A 26 22.30 1.01 0.14
N VAL A 27 23.19 0.07 0.52
CA VAL A 27 22.86 -1.37 0.54
C VAL A 27 21.72 -1.64 1.52
N ARG A 28 21.74 -1.04 2.72
CA ARG A 28 20.65 -1.19 3.69
C ARG A 28 19.35 -0.57 3.19
N ALA A 29 19.40 0.61 2.57
CA ALA A 29 18.22 1.22 1.99
C ALA A 29 17.62 0.36 0.87
N ALA A 30 18.47 -0.21 0.01
CA ALA A 30 18.04 -1.13 -1.06
C ALA A 30 17.43 -2.42 -0.50
N LEU A 31 18.05 -3.04 0.52
CA LEU A 31 17.49 -4.21 1.19
C LEU A 31 16.17 -3.90 1.88
N PHE A 32 16.08 -2.74 2.53
CA PHE A 32 14.84 -2.28 3.15
C PHE A 32 13.75 -2.15 2.10
N ALA A 33 14.01 -1.41 1.02
CA ALA A 33 13.07 -1.21 -0.08
C ALA A 33 12.65 -2.55 -0.71
N ALA A 34 13.59 -3.46 -0.97
CA ALA A 34 13.30 -4.77 -1.55
C ALA A 34 12.38 -5.61 -0.63
N GLY A 35 12.69 -5.69 0.67
CA GLY A 35 11.82 -6.41 1.60
C GLY A 35 10.49 -5.70 1.85
N PHE A 36 10.43 -4.37 1.80
CA PHE A 36 9.18 -3.61 1.88
C PHE A 36 8.28 -3.91 0.67
N VAL A 37 8.82 -3.87 -0.55
CA VAL A 37 8.09 -4.23 -1.77
C VAL A 37 7.66 -5.70 -1.71
N PHE A 38 8.53 -6.63 -1.30
CA PHE A 38 8.16 -8.04 -1.18
C PHE A 38 7.07 -8.29 -0.15
N LEU A 39 7.12 -7.58 0.98
CA LEU A 39 6.06 -7.66 1.98
C LEU A 39 4.76 -7.12 1.39
N LEU A 40 4.77 -5.96 0.75
CA LEU A 40 3.56 -5.37 0.16
C LEU A 40 2.98 -6.20 -1.01
N PHE A 41 3.87 -6.80 -1.80
CA PHE A 41 3.56 -7.52 -3.03
C PHE A 41 4.30 -8.87 -3.06
N PRO A 42 3.89 -9.84 -2.23
CA PRO A 42 4.51 -11.17 -2.17
C PRO A 42 4.40 -11.93 -3.49
N HIS A 43 3.45 -11.56 -4.36
CA HIS A 43 3.33 -12.08 -5.72
C HIS A 43 3.84 -11.05 -6.74
N PRO A 44 5.15 -11.05 -7.07
CA PRO A 44 5.74 -10.03 -7.95
C PRO A 44 5.16 -10.05 -9.37
N GLY A 45 4.70 -11.20 -9.86
CA GLY A 45 4.02 -11.29 -11.15
C GLY A 45 2.72 -10.48 -11.19
N ARG A 46 1.95 -10.49 -10.09
CA ARG A 46 0.74 -9.67 -9.95
C ARG A 46 1.09 -8.19 -9.84
N ALA A 47 2.14 -7.84 -9.10
CA ALA A 47 2.61 -6.45 -9.00
C ALA A 47 3.02 -5.89 -10.37
N ILE A 48 3.72 -6.68 -11.19
CA ILE A 48 4.09 -6.26 -12.55
C ILE A 48 2.84 -6.07 -13.42
N ARG A 49 1.83 -6.92 -13.30
CA ARG A 49 0.54 -6.73 -13.99
C ARG A 49 -0.13 -5.46 -13.51
N GLU A 50 -0.16 -5.22 -12.20
CA GLU A 50 -0.74 -4.02 -11.59
C GLU A 50 -0.09 -2.73 -12.10
N PHE A 51 1.24 -2.65 -12.10
CA PHE A 51 1.94 -1.49 -12.67
C PHE A 51 1.63 -1.24 -14.15
N ARG A 52 1.28 -2.29 -14.91
CA ARG A 52 0.82 -2.14 -16.31
C ARG A 52 -0.62 -1.68 -16.36
N THR A 53 -1.49 -2.23 -15.50
CA THR A 53 -2.88 -1.82 -15.35
C THR A 53 -2.98 -0.35 -14.99
N LEU A 54 -2.23 0.14 -14.01
CA LEU A 54 -2.25 1.54 -13.61
C LEU A 54 -1.90 2.51 -14.76
N ARG A 55 -1.22 2.06 -15.80
CA ARG A 55 -0.96 2.89 -16.97
C ARG A 55 -2.20 3.09 -17.85
N ASP A 56 -3.04 2.05 -17.97
CA ASP A 56 -4.29 2.08 -18.73
C ASP A 56 -5.29 1.07 -18.13
N PRO A 57 -6.01 1.46 -17.07
CA PRO A 57 -7.03 0.62 -16.46
C PRO A 57 -8.14 0.19 -17.43
N ASN A 58 -8.45 1.04 -18.42
CA ASN A 58 -9.46 0.76 -19.43
C ASN A 58 -9.09 -0.41 -20.35
N ALA A 59 -7.80 -0.77 -20.43
CA ALA A 59 -7.33 -1.93 -21.19
C ALA A 59 -7.79 -3.27 -20.58
N LEU A 60 -8.16 -3.31 -19.30
CA LEU A 60 -8.70 -4.52 -18.66
C LEU A 60 -10.17 -4.75 -18.99
N ILE A 61 -10.90 -3.73 -19.47
CA ILE A 61 -12.30 -3.87 -19.84
C ILE A 61 -12.40 -4.84 -21.03
N SER A 62 -13.02 -5.98 -20.80
CA SER A 62 -13.01 -7.12 -21.72
C SER A 62 -14.44 -7.53 -22.10
N PRO A 63 -15.15 -6.75 -22.94
CA PRO A 63 -16.54 -7.04 -23.30
C PRO A 63 -16.70 -8.34 -24.10
N GLY A 64 -15.63 -8.82 -24.76
CA GLY A 64 -15.60 -10.09 -25.49
C GLY A 64 -15.29 -11.32 -24.63
N ASP A 65 -15.06 -11.17 -23.32
CA ASP A 65 -14.74 -12.29 -22.43
C ASP A 65 -15.94 -13.26 -22.33
N PRO A 66 -15.75 -14.58 -22.54
CA PRO A 66 -16.82 -15.57 -22.41
C PRO A 66 -17.52 -15.55 -21.04
N ALA A 67 -16.81 -15.24 -19.95
CA ALA A 67 -17.40 -15.12 -18.62
C ALA A 67 -18.36 -13.93 -18.54
N VAL A 68 -18.04 -12.81 -19.20
CA VAL A 68 -18.91 -11.63 -19.29
C VAL A 68 -20.14 -11.94 -20.16
N ALA A 69 -19.98 -12.65 -21.28
CA ALA A 69 -21.11 -13.07 -22.11
C ALA A 69 -22.08 -14.00 -21.35
N LYS A 70 -21.53 -14.93 -20.56
CA LYS A 70 -22.33 -15.77 -19.66
C LYS A 70 -23.09 -14.94 -18.64
N LEU A 71 -22.40 -14.00 -17.96
CA LEU A 71 -23.04 -13.09 -17.00
C LEU A 71 -24.14 -12.25 -17.67
N SER A 72 -23.93 -11.76 -18.89
CA SER A 72 -24.96 -11.03 -19.64
C SER A 72 -26.21 -11.88 -19.88
N SER A 73 -26.05 -13.16 -20.17
CA SER A 73 -27.19 -14.08 -20.32
C SER A 73 -27.94 -14.29 -19.00
N GLU A 74 -27.23 -14.35 -17.87
CA GLU A 74 -27.83 -14.41 -16.53
C GLU A 74 -28.61 -13.11 -16.21
N VAL A 75 -28.07 -11.95 -16.59
CA VAL A 75 -28.76 -10.65 -16.50
C VAL A 75 -30.04 -10.66 -17.33
N ASP A 76 -29.99 -11.10 -18.60
CA ASP A 76 -31.16 -11.13 -19.48
C ASP A 76 -32.28 -12.03 -18.94
N ALA A 77 -31.92 -13.12 -18.24
CA ALA A 77 -32.88 -14.02 -17.63
C ALA A 77 -33.56 -13.42 -16.38
N ALA A 78 -32.86 -12.55 -15.64
CA ALA A 78 -33.31 -12.03 -14.36
C ALA A 78 -33.85 -10.59 -14.43
N MET A 79 -33.46 -9.81 -15.43
CA MET A 79 -33.81 -8.39 -15.57
C MET A 79 -35.26 -8.21 -16.05
N PRO A 80 -36.03 -7.28 -15.46
CA PRO A 80 -37.37 -6.94 -15.94
C PRO A 80 -37.37 -6.50 -17.41
N LYS A 81 -38.32 -7.01 -18.19
CA LYS A 81 -38.48 -6.64 -19.60
C LYS A 81 -38.99 -5.20 -19.74
N GLY A 82 -38.50 -4.49 -20.75
CA GLY A 82 -38.97 -3.15 -21.08
C GLY A 82 -38.40 -2.02 -20.24
N LEU A 83 -37.36 -2.28 -19.43
CA LEU A 83 -36.60 -1.20 -18.78
C LEU A 83 -35.93 -0.32 -19.83
N ASP A 84 -36.02 0.99 -19.64
CA ASP A 84 -35.23 1.93 -20.44
C ASP A 84 -33.71 1.80 -20.14
N ARG A 85 -32.88 2.46 -20.95
CA ARG A 85 -31.41 2.35 -20.83
C ARG A 85 -30.90 2.75 -19.45
N ALA A 86 -31.39 3.85 -18.88
CA ALA A 86 -30.90 4.35 -17.59
C ALA A 86 -31.21 3.36 -16.46
N HIS A 87 -32.44 2.83 -16.43
CA HIS A 87 -32.82 1.83 -15.43
C HIS A 87 -32.10 0.49 -15.62
N GLN A 88 -31.70 0.14 -16.85
CA GLN A 88 -30.85 -1.04 -17.08
C GLN A 88 -29.48 -0.90 -16.41
N VAL A 89 -28.86 0.28 -16.48
CA VAL A 89 -27.54 0.54 -15.85
C VAL A 89 -27.61 0.27 -14.35
N GLY A 90 -28.54 0.91 -13.64
CA GLY A 90 -28.68 0.74 -12.19
C GLY A 90 -29.14 -0.67 -11.78
N TRP A 91 -29.78 -1.42 -12.68
CA TRP A 91 -30.11 -2.82 -12.44
C TRP A 91 -28.87 -3.72 -12.59
N ILE A 92 -28.06 -3.49 -13.62
CA ILE A 92 -26.79 -4.21 -13.87
C ILE A 92 -25.83 -4.00 -12.71
N GLU A 93 -25.66 -2.75 -12.26
CA GLU A 93 -24.85 -2.41 -11.09
C GLU A 93 -25.21 -3.29 -9.88
N LYS A 94 -26.48 -3.25 -9.47
CA LYS A 94 -26.99 -4.03 -8.33
C LYS A 94 -26.89 -5.54 -8.55
N PHE A 95 -26.99 -6.00 -9.79
CA PHE A 95 -26.84 -7.42 -10.10
C PHE A 95 -25.40 -7.88 -9.89
N VAL A 96 -24.43 -7.09 -10.37
CA VAL A 96 -23.00 -7.38 -10.22
C VAL A 96 -22.60 -7.31 -8.74
N GLU A 97 -23.00 -6.28 -8.01
CA GLU A 97 -22.74 -6.14 -6.56
C GLU A 97 -23.30 -7.30 -5.73
N LYS A 98 -24.45 -7.86 -6.14
CA LYS A 98 -25.01 -9.06 -5.49
C LYS A 98 -24.28 -10.33 -5.88
N ARG A 99 -23.67 -10.37 -7.06
CA ARG A 99 -23.01 -11.56 -7.60
C ARG A 99 -21.61 -11.76 -7.04
N ILE A 100 -20.93 -10.66 -6.69
CA ILE A 100 -19.54 -10.61 -6.24
C ILE A 100 -19.52 -10.18 -4.78
N SER A 101 -18.97 -11.02 -3.90
CA SER A 101 -18.85 -10.67 -2.49
C SER A 101 -17.70 -9.70 -2.26
N TYR A 102 -17.95 -8.60 -1.56
CA TYR A 102 -16.91 -7.62 -1.29
C TYR A 102 -15.80 -8.18 -0.39
N VAL A 103 -14.55 -8.16 -0.83
CA VAL A 103 -13.37 -8.57 -0.05
C VAL A 103 -12.16 -7.78 -0.55
N ASN A 104 -11.32 -7.30 0.37
CA ASN A 104 -10.14 -6.53 -0.02
C ASN A 104 -9.10 -7.41 -0.74
N ASP A 105 -8.34 -6.79 -1.65
CA ASP A 105 -7.26 -7.42 -2.39
C ASP A 105 -6.25 -8.17 -1.54
N TRP A 106 -5.99 -7.70 -0.32
CA TRP A 106 -5.07 -8.39 0.56
C TRP A 106 -5.57 -9.77 0.97
N ASP A 107 -6.84 -9.90 1.34
CA ASP A 107 -7.42 -11.17 1.80
C ASP A 107 -7.63 -12.15 0.63
N GLN A 108 -7.74 -11.61 -0.58
CA GLN A 108 -8.00 -12.35 -1.82
C GLN A 108 -6.71 -12.72 -2.56
N TRP A 109 -5.87 -11.73 -2.84
CA TRP A 109 -4.71 -11.81 -3.73
C TRP A 109 -3.37 -11.64 -3.03
N TRP A 110 -3.38 -11.40 -1.72
CA TRP A 110 -2.17 -11.20 -0.92
C TRP A 110 -1.31 -10.02 -1.38
N ASN A 111 -1.83 -9.13 -2.21
CA ASN A 111 -1.16 -7.89 -2.57
C ASN A 111 -1.87 -6.72 -1.87
N VAL A 112 -1.20 -5.57 -1.75
CA VAL A 112 -1.83 -4.36 -1.18
C VAL A 112 -2.96 -3.84 -2.07
N ASP A 113 -2.84 -4.07 -3.37
CA ASP A 113 -3.71 -3.63 -4.46
C ASP A 113 -3.43 -4.56 -5.67
N TYR A 114 -4.47 -4.99 -6.37
CA TYR A 114 -4.38 -5.88 -7.52
C TYR A 114 -5.70 -5.95 -8.34
N TRP A 115 -5.69 -5.35 -9.53
CA TRP A 115 -6.85 -5.29 -10.40
C TRP A 115 -6.97 -6.56 -11.26
N PRO A 116 -7.96 -7.43 -11.00
CA PRO A 116 -8.17 -8.67 -11.76
C PRO A 116 -8.79 -8.43 -13.14
N SER A 117 -8.63 -9.39 -14.04
CA SER A 117 -9.51 -9.47 -15.22
C SER A 117 -10.96 -9.82 -14.84
N PRO A 118 -11.97 -9.45 -15.65
CA PRO A 118 -13.36 -9.81 -15.38
C PRO A 118 -13.58 -11.32 -15.19
N SER A 119 -12.86 -12.17 -15.92
CA SER A 119 -12.92 -13.63 -15.74
C SER A 119 -12.30 -14.10 -14.43
N GLU A 120 -11.19 -13.51 -13.98
CA GLU A 120 -10.62 -13.79 -12.65
C GLU A 120 -11.62 -13.41 -11.53
N THR A 121 -12.23 -12.23 -11.61
CA THR A 121 -13.26 -11.76 -10.65
C THR A 121 -14.49 -12.66 -10.64
N LEU A 122 -15.02 -13.02 -11.81
CA LEU A 122 -16.21 -13.87 -11.91
C LEU A 122 -15.95 -15.31 -11.47
N ALA A 123 -14.72 -15.81 -11.70
CA ALA A 123 -14.33 -17.13 -11.24
C ALA A 123 -14.16 -17.19 -9.71
N SER A 124 -13.61 -16.14 -9.10
CA SER A 124 -13.48 -16.06 -7.64
C SER A 124 -14.82 -15.81 -6.94
N GLY A 125 -15.71 -15.04 -7.58
CA GLY A 125 -16.96 -14.58 -7.00
C GLY A 125 -16.78 -13.60 -5.83
N ARG A 126 -15.57 -13.07 -5.63
CA ARG A 126 -15.26 -12.10 -4.58
C ARG A 126 -14.25 -11.09 -5.08
N GLU A 127 -14.49 -9.82 -4.82
CA GLU A 127 -13.56 -8.74 -5.13
C GLU A 127 -13.87 -7.46 -4.36
N ASP A 128 -12.97 -6.49 -4.37
CA ASP A 128 -13.30 -5.13 -3.94
C ASP A 128 -13.79 -4.23 -5.09
N CYS A 129 -13.60 -2.92 -4.98
CA CYS A 129 -14.15 -1.92 -5.89
C CYS A 129 -13.65 -2.08 -7.33
N ASP A 130 -12.39 -2.49 -7.53
CA ASP A 130 -11.76 -2.50 -8.84
C ASP A 130 -12.33 -3.60 -9.75
N GLY A 131 -12.46 -4.82 -9.25
CA GLY A 131 -12.96 -5.96 -9.98
C GLY A 131 -14.47 -5.87 -10.20
N ILE A 132 -15.21 -5.33 -9.23
CA ILE A 132 -16.64 -5.00 -9.41
C ILE A 132 -16.80 -3.98 -10.53
N ALA A 133 -15.98 -2.91 -10.56
CA ALA A 133 -16.01 -1.90 -11.61
C ALA A 133 -15.62 -2.49 -12.98
N LEU A 134 -14.58 -3.32 -13.05
CA LEU A 134 -14.13 -3.95 -14.29
C LEU A 134 -15.15 -4.93 -14.86
N VAL A 135 -15.78 -5.75 -14.03
CA VAL A 135 -16.89 -6.62 -14.45
C VAL A 135 -18.07 -5.79 -14.94
N THR A 136 -18.45 -4.76 -14.19
CA THR A 136 -19.59 -3.89 -14.53
C THR A 136 -19.34 -3.16 -15.86
N ALA A 137 -18.18 -2.53 -16.03
CA ALA A 137 -17.81 -1.84 -17.27
C ALA A 137 -17.74 -2.80 -18.46
N SER A 138 -17.20 -4.01 -18.27
CA SER A 138 -17.11 -5.02 -19.34
C SER A 138 -18.49 -5.50 -19.76
N LEU A 139 -19.38 -5.75 -18.80
CA LEU A 139 -20.76 -6.15 -19.06
C LEU A 139 -21.56 -5.02 -19.74
N LEU A 140 -21.40 -3.77 -19.28
CA LEU A 140 -22.03 -2.61 -19.92
C LEU A 140 -21.54 -2.45 -21.36
N ARG A 141 -20.23 -2.52 -21.62
CA ARG A 141 -19.68 -2.48 -22.99
C ARG A 141 -20.16 -3.65 -23.85
N HIS A 142 -20.27 -4.86 -23.29
CA HIS A 142 -20.82 -6.02 -23.98
C HIS A 142 -22.25 -5.77 -24.47
N ARG A 143 -23.04 -5.02 -23.70
CA ARG A 143 -24.43 -4.64 -23.99
C ARG A 143 -24.55 -3.35 -24.81
N GLY A 144 -23.45 -2.83 -25.35
CA GLY A 144 -23.42 -1.66 -26.24
C GLY A 144 -23.45 -0.31 -25.51
N PHE A 145 -23.19 -0.27 -24.21
CA PHE A 145 -23.02 0.98 -23.49
C PHE A 145 -21.60 1.53 -23.65
N ARG A 146 -21.49 2.87 -23.71
CA ARG A 146 -20.19 3.54 -23.59
C ARG A 146 -19.85 3.66 -22.11
N ALA A 147 -19.05 2.73 -21.61
CA ALA A 147 -18.57 2.74 -20.23
C ALA A 147 -17.04 2.87 -20.17
N ARG A 148 -16.50 3.51 -19.14
CA ARG A 148 -15.05 3.55 -18.85
C ARG A 148 -14.80 3.49 -17.35
N ILE A 149 -13.59 3.09 -16.97
CA ILE A 149 -13.14 3.19 -15.59
C ILE A 149 -12.76 4.64 -15.28
N GLU A 150 -13.20 5.09 -14.12
CA GLU A 150 -12.67 6.26 -13.42
C GLU A 150 -12.24 5.80 -12.00
N ALA A 151 -11.25 6.47 -11.41
CA ALA A 151 -10.76 6.09 -10.09
C ALA A 151 -10.19 7.27 -9.29
N SER A 152 -10.16 7.09 -7.97
CA SER A 152 -9.31 7.82 -7.04
C SER A 152 -8.17 6.88 -6.61
N TYR A 153 -7.34 7.30 -5.65
CA TYR A 153 -6.37 6.38 -5.03
C TYR A 153 -6.98 5.47 -3.97
N GLU A 154 -8.27 5.62 -3.66
CA GLU A 154 -8.98 4.85 -2.63
C GLU A 154 -10.14 4.02 -3.18
N HIS A 155 -10.68 4.39 -4.35
CA HIS A 155 -11.88 3.79 -4.90
C HIS A 155 -11.90 3.79 -6.42
N VAL A 156 -12.58 2.81 -7.01
CA VAL A 156 -12.73 2.64 -8.46
C VAL A 156 -14.21 2.57 -8.79
N TRP A 157 -14.61 3.28 -9.84
CA TRP A 157 -16.00 3.32 -10.29
C TRP A 157 -16.11 3.33 -11.81
N VAL A 158 -17.35 3.35 -12.29
CA VAL A 158 -17.66 3.33 -13.73
C VAL A 158 -18.37 4.60 -14.13
N GLU A 159 -17.86 5.27 -15.16
CA GLU A 159 -18.63 6.22 -15.93
C GLU A 159 -19.32 5.50 -17.08
N VAL A 160 -20.59 5.78 -17.30
CA VAL A 160 -21.40 5.24 -18.38
C VAL A 160 -22.34 6.31 -18.92
N GLU A 161 -22.16 6.68 -20.19
CA GLU A 161 -23.00 7.69 -20.87
C GLU A 161 -23.14 9.05 -20.17
N GLY A 162 -22.09 9.50 -19.48
CA GLY A 162 -22.08 10.75 -18.73
C GLY A 162 -22.56 10.61 -17.29
N GLU A 163 -23.00 9.42 -16.86
CA GLU A 163 -23.39 9.13 -15.48
C GLU A 163 -22.30 8.32 -14.77
N ARG A 164 -22.11 8.57 -13.47
CA ARG A 164 -21.17 7.84 -12.62
C ARG A 164 -21.93 6.93 -11.66
N ILE A 165 -21.61 5.64 -11.70
CA ILE A 165 -22.22 4.59 -10.87
C ILE A 165 -21.17 3.98 -9.94
N LEU A 166 -21.53 3.03 -9.08
CA LEU A 166 -20.64 2.37 -8.11
C LEU A 166 -20.03 3.35 -7.10
N HIS A 167 -20.85 4.25 -6.56
CA HIS A 167 -20.49 5.15 -5.47
C HIS A 167 -19.22 6.00 -5.75
N PRO A 168 -19.25 6.90 -6.74
CA PRO A 168 -18.07 7.67 -7.13
C PRO A 168 -17.54 8.56 -6.01
N ASP A 169 -16.22 8.69 -5.93
CA ASP A 169 -15.57 9.64 -5.03
C ASP A 169 -15.72 11.09 -5.51
N VAL A 170 -15.52 12.02 -4.57
CA VAL A 170 -15.49 13.46 -4.86
C VAL A 170 -14.26 13.83 -5.69
N GLU A 171 -13.13 13.16 -5.45
CA GLU A 171 -11.87 13.40 -6.17
C GLU A 171 -11.67 12.33 -7.25
N THR A 172 -11.52 12.76 -8.50
CA THR A 172 -11.17 11.89 -9.63
C THR A 172 -9.69 12.04 -9.91
N ASN A 173 -8.89 11.01 -9.63
CA ASN A 173 -7.46 11.02 -9.92
C ASN A 173 -7.13 10.34 -11.24
N PHE A 174 -8.00 9.44 -11.71
CA PHE A 174 -7.96 8.85 -13.03
C PHE A 174 -9.30 9.06 -13.72
N ASP A 175 -9.31 9.81 -14.82
CA ASP A 175 -10.50 10.17 -15.60
C ASP A 175 -10.68 9.35 -16.89
N GLY A 176 -9.77 8.40 -17.12
CA GLY A 176 -9.67 7.61 -18.34
C GLY A 176 -8.48 7.98 -19.22
N GLU A 177 -7.87 9.16 -19.05
CA GLU A 177 -6.77 9.64 -19.88
C GLU A 177 -5.42 9.65 -19.14
N GLY A 178 -5.42 9.78 -17.81
CA GLY A 178 -4.20 9.69 -17.02
C GLY A 178 -4.40 9.92 -15.53
N TRP A 179 -3.31 9.77 -14.76
CA TRP A 179 -3.30 9.98 -13.32
C TRP A 179 -2.91 11.41 -12.96
N SER A 180 -3.72 12.04 -12.12
CA SER A 180 -3.38 13.28 -11.42
C SER A 180 -2.80 12.97 -10.03
N LEU A 181 -2.04 13.92 -9.48
CA LEU A 181 -1.49 13.78 -8.14
C LEU A 181 -2.61 13.85 -7.10
N PRO A 182 -2.51 13.06 -6.02
CA PRO A 182 -3.50 13.07 -4.96
C PRO A 182 -3.49 14.39 -4.20
N GLY A 183 -4.66 14.92 -3.86
CA GLY A 183 -4.80 15.99 -2.89
C GLY A 183 -4.35 15.55 -1.48
N LEU A 184 -3.89 16.48 -0.65
CA LEU A 184 -3.52 16.16 0.75
C LEU A 184 -4.68 15.59 1.58
N LYS A 185 -5.92 15.80 1.12
CA LYS A 185 -7.14 15.35 1.80
C LYS A 185 -7.30 13.83 1.81
N ILE A 186 -6.72 13.11 0.84
CA ILE A 186 -6.82 11.65 0.77
C ILE A 186 -5.74 10.94 1.59
N ILE A 187 -4.69 11.65 2.02
CA ILE A 187 -3.59 11.01 2.77
C ILE A 187 -4.12 10.42 4.09
N LEU A 188 -4.90 11.18 4.85
CA LEU A 188 -5.37 10.73 6.16
C LEU A 188 -6.38 9.57 6.07
N PRO A 189 -7.42 9.62 5.21
CA PRO A 189 -8.32 8.48 5.00
C PRO A 189 -7.58 7.23 4.50
N TRP A 190 -6.64 7.35 3.55
CA TRP A 190 -5.82 6.23 3.11
C TRP A 190 -5.00 5.58 4.23
N TRP A 191 -4.37 6.40 5.10
CA TRP A 191 -3.67 5.90 6.28
C TRP A 191 -4.61 5.22 7.26
N ARG A 192 -5.79 5.79 7.47
CA ARG A 192 -6.83 5.21 8.34
C ARG A 192 -7.24 3.84 7.82
N TYR A 193 -7.64 3.77 6.55
CA TYR A 193 -8.03 2.54 5.87
C TYR A 193 -6.91 1.49 5.98
N SER A 194 -5.68 1.87 5.65
CA SER A 194 -4.52 1.00 5.74
C SER A 194 -4.30 0.44 7.16
N LEU A 195 -4.48 1.26 8.19
CA LEU A 195 -4.30 0.83 9.58
C LEU A 195 -5.49 0.04 10.14
N SER A 196 -6.70 0.26 9.62
CA SER A 196 -7.89 -0.47 10.03
C SER A 196 -7.99 -1.83 9.35
N THR A 197 -7.62 -1.89 8.07
CA THR A 197 -7.90 -3.02 7.17
C THR A 197 -6.75 -4.02 7.13
N PHE A 198 -5.50 -3.57 6.98
CA PHE A 198 -4.37 -4.52 6.91
C PHE A 198 -4.12 -5.22 8.25
N PRO A 199 -3.78 -6.51 8.25
CA PRO A 199 -3.44 -7.24 9.47
C PRO A 199 -2.23 -6.62 10.20
N LEU A 200 -2.34 -6.50 11.52
CA LEU A 200 -1.27 -5.96 12.37
C LEU A 200 0.07 -6.70 12.22
N TRP A 201 0.04 -8.02 11.98
CA TRP A 201 1.26 -8.80 11.81
C TRP A 201 2.08 -8.37 10.60
N ARG A 202 1.44 -7.89 9.52
CA ARG A 202 2.09 -7.43 8.29
C ARG A 202 2.81 -6.10 8.51
N TRP A 203 2.15 -5.15 9.16
CA TRP A 203 2.82 -3.92 9.58
C TRP A 203 3.94 -4.23 10.59
N GLY A 204 3.73 -5.20 11.47
CA GLY A 204 4.76 -5.72 12.37
C GLY A 204 5.97 -6.29 11.62
N THR A 205 5.79 -7.07 10.56
CA THR A 205 6.92 -7.59 9.76
C THR A 205 7.64 -6.48 9.00
N VAL A 206 6.93 -5.48 8.48
CA VAL A 206 7.55 -4.29 7.85
C VAL A 206 8.43 -3.54 8.86
N ILE A 207 7.91 -3.27 10.06
CA ILE A 207 8.67 -2.58 11.11
C ILE A 207 9.87 -3.43 11.55
N ALA A 208 9.69 -4.74 11.77
CA ALA A 208 10.77 -5.65 12.13
C ALA A 208 11.87 -5.66 11.07
N TRP A 209 11.51 -5.78 9.79
CA TRP A 209 12.43 -5.75 8.67
C TRP A 209 13.22 -4.44 8.61
N GLY A 210 12.53 -3.30 8.69
CA GLY A 210 13.18 -1.99 8.70
C GLY A 210 14.15 -1.81 9.84
N VAL A 211 13.76 -2.22 11.04
CA VAL A 211 14.62 -2.14 12.22
C VAL A 211 15.84 -3.05 12.08
N ILE A 212 15.68 -4.30 11.62
CA ILE A 212 16.79 -5.25 11.43
C ILE A 212 17.78 -4.70 10.39
N VAL A 213 17.30 -4.31 9.21
CA VAL A 213 18.14 -3.88 8.10
C VAL A 213 18.85 -2.57 8.40
N LEU A 214 18.13 -1.58 8.95
CA LEU A 214 18.70 -0.26 9.18
C LEU A 214 19.63 -0.25 10.40
N ARG A 215 19.40 -1.09 11.41
CA ARG A 215 20.14 -1.04 12.70
C ARG A 215 21.16 -2.15 12.90
N TRP A 216 21.33 -3.07 11.95
CA TRP A 216 22.39 -4.06 12.01
C TRP A 216 23.78 -3.41 12.21
N PRO A 217 24.64 -3.93 13.11
CA PRO A 217 24.48 -5.13 13.95
C PRO A 217 23.93 -4.87 15.36
N ASN A 218 23.44 -3.67 15.69
CA ASN A 218 23.08 -3.30 17.07
C ASN A 218 21.71 -3.87 17.51
N ARG A 219 21.70 -5.17 17.86
CA ARG A 219 20.49 -5.93 18.22
C ARG A 219 19.72 -5.36 19.41
N LYS A 220 20.40 -4.87 20.46
CA LYS A 220 19.74 -4.30 21.64
C LYS A 220 18.95 -3.03 21.29
N ARG A 221 19.49 -2.18 20.41
CA ARG A 221 18.79 -0.97 19.93
C ARG A 221 17.61 -1.33 19.04
N ALA A 222 17.80 -2.31 18.16
CA ALA A 222 16.75 -2.81 17.30
C ALA A 222 15.50 -3.23 18.11
N VAL A 223 15.65 -4.02 19.17
CA VAL A 223 14.51 -4.48 19.97
C VAL A 223 13.70 -3.32 20.58
N VAL A 224 14.35 -2.32 21.17
CA VAL A 224 13.65 -1.19 21.80
C VAL A 224 12.87 -0.36 20.78
N GLU A 225 13.47 -0.11 19.62
CA GLU A 225 12.85 0.69 18.55
C GLU A 225 11.71 -0.06 17.88
N PHE A 226 11.87 -1.36 17.64
CA PHE A 226 10.80 -2.22 17.18
C PHE A 226 9.61 -2.18 18.15
N SER A 227 9.85 -2.38 19.45
CA SER A 227 8.78 -2.36 20.46
C SER A 227 8.05 -1.00 20.49
N ALA A 228 8.79 0.12 20.42
CA ALA A 228 8.18 1.45 20.40
C ALA A 228 7.30 1.67 19.15
N LEU A 229 7.83 1.35 17.96
CA LEU A 229 7.11 1.48 16.70
C LEU A 229 5.89 0.54 16.64
N PHE A 230 6.02 -0.68 17.13
CA PHE A 230 4.95 -1.66 17.14
C PHE A 230 3.81 -1.28 18.10
N VAL A 231 4.12 -0.73 19.28
CA VAL A 231 3.10 -0.18 20.19
C VAL A 231 2.39 1.01 19.54
N SER A 232 3.13 1.93 18.90
CA SER A 232 2.53 3.05 18.16
C SER A 232 1.59 2.59 17.05
N LEU A 233 1.99 1.56 16.30
CA LEU A 233 1.16 0.92 15.27
C LEU A 233 -0.12 0.34 15.88
N LEU A 234 -0.01 -0.43 16.96
CA LEU A 234 -1.16 -1.06 17.63
C LEU A 234 -2.17 -0.01 18.09
N LEU A 235 -1.71 1.05 18.75
CA LEU A 235 -2.56 2.14 19.20
C LEU A 235 -3.22 2.88 18.04
N SER A 236 -2.48 3.13 16.96
CA SER A 236 -3.01 3.79 15.76
C SER A 236 -4.04 2.94 15.03
N SER A 237 -3.84 1.62 14.96
CA SER A 237 -4.80 0.69 14.36
C SER A 237 -6.09 0.57 15.18
N LEU A 238 -5.97 0.49 16.51
CA LEU A 238 -7.13 0.55 17.41
C LEU A 238 -7.89 1.86 17.25
N ALA A 239 -7.18 2.98 17.17
CA ALA A 239 -7.77 4.30 16.95
C ALA A 239 -8.48 4.42 15.59
N ALA A 240 -7.87 3.90 14.51
CA ALA A 240 -8.46 3.87 13.18
C ALA A 240 -9.79 3.11 13.12
N ARG A 241 -9.98 2.13 14.01
CA ARG A 241 -11.23 1.36 14.13
C ARG A 241 -12.27 1.99 15.06
N SER A 242 -11.84 2.82 16.01
CA SER A 242 -12.68 3.20 17.16
C SER A 242 -13.04 4.69 17.23
N PHE A 243 -12.26 5.57 16.59
CA PHE A 243 -12.42 7.01 16.74
C PHE A 243 -12.79 7.72 15.42
N PRO A 244 -13.50 8.86 15.46
CA PRO A 244 -13.65 9.73 14.29
C PRO A 244 -12.30 10.34 13.87
N ASP A 245 -12.23 10.82 12.63
CA ASP A 245 -10.98 11.30 11.99
C ASP A 245 -10.14 12.29 12.80
N PRO A 246 -10.70 13.35 13.44
CA PRO A 246 -9.87 14.30 14.20
C PRO A 246 -9.17 13.62 15.39
N LEU A 247 -9.85 12.70 16.07
CA LEU A 247 -9.29 11.97 17.20
C LEU A 247 -8.27 10.92 16.74
N PHE A 248 -8.55 10.23 15.62
CA PHE A 248 -7.58 9.33 15.00
C PHE A 248 -6.29 10.07 14.62
N ALA A 249 -6.39 11.24 13.98
CA ALA A 249 -5.23 12.04 13.61
C ALA A 249 -4.38 12.44 14.84
N ILE A 250 -5.01 12.83 15.95
CA ILE A 250 -4.31 13.15 17.19
C ILE A 250 -3.55 11.92 17.72
N VAL A 251 -4.20 10.75 17.79
CA VAL A 251 -3.54 9.52 18.25
C VAL A 251 -2.37 9.15 17.34
N LEU A 252 -2.54 9.23 16.02
CA LEU A 252 -1.50 8.95 15.05
C LEU A 252 -0.30 9.90 15.24
N ILE A 253 -0.53 11.21 15.34
CA ILE A 253 0.54 12.20 15.55
C ILE A 253 1.28 11.97 16.88
N VAL A 254 0.55 11.75 17.97
CA VAL A 254 1.14 11.55 19.31
C VAL A 254 1.98 10.27 19.34
N THR A 255 1.48 9.16 18.81
CA THR A 255 2.19 7.88 18.81
C THR A 255 3.43 7.91 17.90
N LEU A 256 3.36 8.59 16.75
CA LEU A 256 4.52 8.82 15.88
C LEU A 256 5.55 9.75 16.54
N ALA A 257 5.11 10.82 17.23
CA ALA A 257 6.00 11.72 17.94
C ALA A 257 6.76 11.03 19.08
N ILE A 258 6.07 10.17 19.85
CA ILE A 258 6.71 9.35 20.90
C ILE A 258 7.75 8.41 20.28
N ALA A 259 7.39 7.68 19.22
CA ALA A 259 8.32 6.80 18.51
C ALA A 259 9.54 7.58 18.00
N ALA A 260 9.33 8.73 17.35
CA ALA A 260 10.41 9.60 16.89
C ALA A 260 11.30 10.07 18.06
N CYS A 261 10.73 10.50 19.18
CA CYS A 261 11.49 10.92 20.36
C CYS A 261 12.35 9.80 20.95
N THR A 262 11.84 8.56 20.97
CA THR A 262 12.64 7.38 21.40
C THR A 262 13.80 7.10 20.45
N LEU A 263 13.60 7.33 19.14
CA LEU A 263 14.62 7.22 18.10
C LEU A 263 15.71 8.29 18.26
N PHE A 264 15.31 9.56 18.45
CA PHE A 264 16.22 10.72 18.48
C PHE A 264 17.01 10.88 19.78
N ARG A 265 16.39 10.65 20.95
CA ARG A 265 17.06 10.79 22.26
C ARG A 265 18.30 9.89 22.37
N ARG A 266 18.29 8.74 21.70
CA ARG A 266 19.39 7.77 21.75
C ARG A 266 20.49 8.01 20.71
N ILE A 267 20.23 8.77 19.65
CA ILE A 267 21.28 9.21 18.70
C ILE A 267 22.22 10.21 19.40
N ARG A 268 21.67 11.17 20.15
CA ARG A 268 22.46 12.14 20.93
C ARG A 268 23.35 11.48 21.99
N ALA A 269 22.86 10.43 22.66
CA ALA A 269 23.64 9.70 23.66
C ALA A 269 24.88 8.99 23.08
N THR A 270 24.93 8.79 21.76
CA THR A 270 26.03 8.07 21.08
C THR A 270 27.02 8.97 20.37
N GLY A 271 26.67 10.25 20.20
CA GLY A 271 27.53 11.28 19.64
C GLY A 271 28.18 12.17 20.70
N ALA A 272 27.95 11.91 22.00
CA ALA A 272 28.68 12.60 23.06
C ALA A 272 30.17 12.23 22.91
N PRO A 273 31.07 13.21 22.78
CA PRO A 273 32.49 12.94 22.70
C PRO A 273 32.90 12.15 23.94
N VAL A 274 33.63 11.05 23.74
CA VAL A 274 34.28 10.35 24.86
C VAL A 274 35.15 11.39 25.55
N PRO A 275 34.99 11.63 26.86
CA PRO A 275 35.85 12.56 27.57
C PRO A 275 37.30 12.13 27.32
N VAL A 276 38.09 13.02 26.72
CA VAL A 276 39.52 12.79 26.54
C VAL A 276 40.08 12.64 27.95
N PRO A 277 40.73 11.52 28.31
CA PRO A 277 41.33 11.38 29.62
C PRO A 277 42.27 12.58 29.80
N GLU A 278 41.97 13.37 30.82
CA GLU A 278 42.73 14.55 31.21
C GLU A 278 44.19 14.09 31.37
N SER A 279 45.07 14.62 30.52
CA SER A 279 46.48 14.23 30.53
C SER A 279 47.00 14.46 31.95
N GLN A 280 47.33 13.37 32.64
CA GLN A 280 47.93 13.50 33.97
C GLN A 280 49.17 14.37 33.82
N PRO A 281 49.31 15.44 34.63
CA PRO A 281 50.50 16.26 34.60
C PRO A 281 51.69 15.35 34.88
N SER A 282 52.60 15.27 33.92
CA SER A 282 53.90 14.65 34.08
C SER A 282 54.61 15.39 35.22
N GLY A 283 54.59 14.78 36.41
CA GLY A 283 55.37 15.26 37.55
C GLY A 283 56.84 15.29 37.17
N LEU A 284 57.41 16.49 37.23
CA LEU A 284 58.84 16.75 37.29
C LEU A 284 59.33 16.53 38.73
#